data_AF-A0A8S3EK39-F1
#
_entry.id   AF-A0A8S3EK39-F1
#
_cell.length_a   1.000
_cell.length_b   1.000
_cell.length_c   1.000
_cell.angle_alpha   90.00
_cell.angle_beta   90.00
_cell.angle_gamma   90.00
#
_symmetry.space_group_name_H-M   'P 1'
#
loop_
_entity.id
_entity.type
_entity.pdbx_description
1 polymer ?
#
loop_
_entity_poly.entity_id
_entity_poly.type
_entity_poly.pdbx_seq_one_letter_code
_entity_poly.pdbx_strand_id
1 'polypeptide(L)' 'EYPVPTKLKAVRTFLGLSSYYRRFIKNYATIAEPLIALTRHSDLKSFQWSKACQNSFETLRQRLI' A
#
# COMPACT_ATOMS: atom_id res chain seq x y z
N GLU A 1 -8.21 12.39 -6.63
CA GLU A 1 -8.79 11.15 -6.05
C GLU A 1 -7.90 9.97 -6.46
N TYR A 2 -7.32 9.21 -5.52
CA TYR A 2 -6.53 8.01 -5.86
C TYR A 2 -7.45 6.80 -5.84
N PRO A 3 -7.75 6.18 -7.00
CA PRO A 3 -8.60 5.00 -7.04
C PRO A 3 -7.95 3.85 -6.28
N VAL A 4 -8.76 3.02 -5.62
CA VAL A 4 -8.27 1.83 -4.91
C VAL A 4 -7.47 0.99 -5.90
N PRO A 5 -6.18 0.71 -5.63
CA PRO A 5 -5.32 0.04 -6.59
C PRO A 5 -5.75 -1.42 -6.72
N THR A 6 -6.54 -1.71 -7.76
CA THR A 6 -6.99 -3.06 -8.14
C THR A 6 -5.87 -3.89 -8.78
N LYS A 7 -4.69 -3.29 -9.03
CA LYS A 7 -3.56 -3.91 -9.72
C LYS A 7 -2.29 -3.78 -8.90
N LEU A 8 -1.50 -4.86 -8.82
CA LEU A 8 -0.17 -4.90 -8.20
C LEU A 8 0.75 -3.75 -8.65
N LYS A 9 0.70 -3.37 -9.94
CA LYS A 9 1.46 -2.23 -10.47
C LYS A 9 1.10 -0.92 -9.76
N ALA A 10 -0.19 -0.65 -9.55
CA ALA A 10 -0.64 0.56 -8.89
C ALA A 10 -0.25 0.59 -7.40
N VAL A 11 -0.29 -0.58 -6.72
CA VAL A 11 0.19 -0.71 -5.33
C VAL A 11 1.68 -0.42 -5.24
N ARG A 12 2.50 -0.94 -6.17
CA ARG A 12 3.95 -0.65 -6.21
C ARG A 12 4.24 0.83 -6.46
N THR A 13 3.53 1.46 -7.39
CA THR A 13 3.65 2.91 -7.64
C THR A 13 3.27 3.72 -6.41
N PHE A 14 2.16 3.36 -5.74
CA PHE A 14 1.73 4.01 -4.51
C PHE A 14 2.75 3.83 -3.39
N LEU A 15 3.27 2.61 -3.18
CA LEU A 15 4.31 2.34 -2.19
C LEU A 15 5.59 3.14 -2.47
N GLY A 16 5.97 3.31 -3.74
CA GLY A 16 7.08 4.16 -4.14
C GLY A 16 6.85 5.62 -3.70
N LEU A 17 5.68 6.18 -3.99
CA LEU A 17 5.29 7.52 -3.58
C LEU A 17 5.20 7.65 -2.06
N SER A 18 4.53 6.73 -1.37
CA SER A 18 4.35 6.79 0.08
C SER A 18 5.68 6.60 0.83
N SER A 19 6.62 5.84 0.26
CA SER A 19 7.96 5.67 0.83
C SER A 19 8.76 6.97 0.83
N TYR A 20 8.52 7.88 -0.12
CA TYR A 20 9.14 9.20 -0.13
C TYR A 20 8.72 10.04 1.09
N TYR A 21 7.47 9.90 1.52
CA TYR A 21 6.91 10.60 2.69
C TYR A 21 7.04 9.81 4.00
N ARG A 22 7.73 8.66 4.01
CA ARG A 22 7.83 7.79 5.19
C ARG A 22 8.33 8.50 6.45
N ARG A 23 9.13 9.58 6.33
CA ARG A 23 9.62 10.37 7.47
C ARG A 23 8.52 11.14 8.21
N PHE A 24 7.40 11.43 7.52
CA PHE A 24 6.28 12.17 8.08
C PHE A 24 5.17 11.23 8.59
N ILE A 25 5.24 9.95 8.24
CA ILE A 25 4.24 8.95 8.59
C ILE A 25 4.79 8.10 9.75
N LYS A 26 4.31 8.37 10.97
CA LYS A 26 4.61 7.52 12.13
C LYS A 26 4.14 6.09 11.86
N ASN A 27 5.00 5.11 12.17
CA ASN A 27 4.75 3.68 11.96
C ASN A 27 4.50 3.29 10.50
N TYR A 28 5.11 4.02 9.54
CA TYR A 28 5.00 3.71 8.11
C TYR A 28 5.27 2.25 7.79
N ALA A 29 6.33 1.66 8.36
CA ALA A 29 6.70 0.27 8.11
C ALA A 29 5.52 -0.67 8.44
N THR A 30 5.00 -0.61 9.66
CA THR A 30 3.88 -1.43 10.14
C THR A 30 2.60 -1.26 9.30
N ILE A 31 2.31 -0.02 8.88
CA ILE A 31 1.13 0.24 8.03
C ILE A 31 1.37 -0.31 6.62
N ALA A 32 2.57 -0.14 6.07
CA ALA A 32 2.91 -0.59 4.73
C ALA A 32 3.20 -2.10 4.64
N GLU A 33 3.47 -2.79 5.75
CA GLU A 33 3.76 -4.23 5.81
C GLU A 33 2.78 -5.11 5.01
N PRO A 34 1.44 -5.02 5.21
CA PRO A 34 0.51 -5.82 4.42
C PRO A 34 0.56 -5.50 2.92
N LEU A 35 0.82 -4.25 2.54
CA LEU A 35 0.97 -3.86 1.13
C LEU A 35 2.32 -4.32 0.54
N ILE A 36 3.38 -4.35 1.34
CA ILE A 36 4.70 -4.87 0.97
C ILE A 36 4.62 -6.39 0.80
N ALA A 37 3.98 -7.10 1.74
CA ALA A 37 3.73 -8.53 1.66
C ALA A 37 2.91 -8.87 0.39
N LEU A 38 1.86 -8.10 0.13
CA LEU A 38 1.03 -8.24 -1.07
C LEU A 38 1.81 -8.03 -2.37
N THR A 39 2.77 -7.10 -2.40
CA THR A 39 3.60 -6.84 -3.60
C THR A 39 4.78 -7.79 -3.77
N ARG A 40 5.16 -8.51 -2.70
CA ARG A 40 6.19 -9.57 -2.68
C ARG A 40 5.68 -10.86 -3.31
N HIS A 41 4.40 -11.18 -3.11
CA HIS A 41 3.72 -12.23 -3.86
C HIS A 41 3.44 -11.72 -5.28
N SER A 42 4.45 -11.82 -6.15
CA SER A 42 4.44 -11.35 -7.54
C SER A 42 3.51 -12.13 -8.47
N ASP A 43 2.84 -13.17 -7.97
CA ASP A 43 1.93 -13.99 -8.76
C ASP A 43 0.55 -13.32 -8.84
N LEU A 44 0.22 -12.78 -10.02
CA LEU A 44 -1.07 -12.17 -10.32
C LEU A 44 -2.27 -13.09 -10.02
N LYS A 45 -2.08 -14.42 -9.98
CA LYS A 45 -3.14 -15.38 -9.66
C LYS A 45 -3.50 -15.45 -8.17
N SER A 46 -2.62 -14.99 -7.28
CA SER A 46 -2.84 -15.02 -5.82
C SER A 46 -2.88 -13.62 -5.20
N PHE A 47 -3.12 -12.58 -6.01
CA PHE A 47 -3.39 -11.24 -5.50
C PHE A 47 -4.74 -11.21 -4.79
N GLN A 48 -4.75 -11.56 -3.49
CA GLN A 48 -5.91 -11.37 -2.64
C GLN A 48 -5.80 -10.03 -1.92
N TRP A 49 -6.58 -9.06 -2.38
CA TRP A 49 -6.73 -7.79 -1.69
C TRP A 49 -7.53 -8.00 -0.40
N SER A 50 -6.83 -8.19 0.71
CA SER A 50 -7.47 -8.38 2.01
C SER A 50 -7.91 -7.05 2.62
N LYS A 51 -8.87 -7.10 3.56
CA LYS A 51 -9.35 -5.94 4.32
C LYS A 51 -8.21 -5.19 5.04
N ALA A 52 -7.18 -5.91 5.49
CA ALA A 52 -5.97 -5.32 6.05
C ALA A 52 -5.20 -4.46 5.04
N CYS A 53 -5.09 -4.89 3.78
CA CYS A 53 -4.46 -4.11 2.71
C CYS A 53 -5.25 -2.83 2.41
N GLN A 54 -6.58 -2.93 2.36
CA GLN A 54 -7.45 -1.76 2.21
C GLN A 54 -7.25 -0.77 3.36
N ASN A 55 -7.25 -1.26 4.60
CA ASN A 55 -7.13 -0.40 5.77
C ASN A 55 -5.77 0.32 5.82
N SER A 56 -4.70 -0.40 5.46
CA SER A 56 -3.36 0.18 5.32
C SER A 56 -3.26 1.21 4.20
N PHE A 57 -3.89 0.95 3.05
CA PHE A 57 -3.94 1.90 1.95
C PHE A 57 -4.68 3.18 2.34
N GLU A 58 -5.86 3.05 2.96
CA GLU A 58 -6.66 4.17 3.45
C GLU A 58 -5.88 4.97 4.50
N THR A 59 -5.24 4.29 5.44
CA THR A 59 -4.41 4.92 6.47
C THR A 59 -3.25 5.69 5.85
N LEU A 60 -2.51 5.11 4.90
CA LEU A 60 -1.42 5.82 4.22
C LEU A 60 -1.95 7.01 3.44
N ARG A 61 -3.08 6.86 2.73
CA ARG A 61 -3.72 7.94 1.97
C ARG A 61 -4.11 9.10 2.87
N GLN A 62 -4.71 8.83 4.05
CA GLN A 62 -5.07 9.86 5.03
C GLN A 62 -3.86 10.57 5.65
N ARG A 63 -2.69 9.94 5.65
CA ARG A 63 -1.45 10.53 6.17
C ARG A 63 -0.66 11.31 5.10
N LEU A 64 -1.04 11.14 3.84
CA LEU A 64 -0.41 11.78 2.66
C LEU A 64 -1.19 13.02 2.17
N ILE A 65 -2.47 13.13 2.52
CA ILE A 65 -3.35 14.30 2.30
C ILE A 65 -3.28 15.19 3.54
#